data_AF-A0A3R6PHV3-F1
#
_entry.id   AF-A0A3R6PHV3-F1
#
_cell.length_a   1.000
_cell.length_b   1.000
_cell.length_c   1.000
_cell.angle_alpha   90.00
_cell.angle_beta   90.00
_cell.angle_gamma   90.00
#
_symmetry.space_group_name_H-M   'P 1'
#
loop_
_entity.id
_entity.type
_entity.pdbx_description
1 polymer ?
#
loop_
_entity_poly.entity_id
_entity_poly.type
_entity_poly.pdbx_seq_one_letter_code
_entity_poly.pdbx_strand_id
1 'polypeptide(L)'
;MFRLIGKILFFFIRFIIHLPFAVFHGLRLFFFGVNFDKMNGYEFEEYAAGYLKRNGYSKVTVTKASRDFGVDLIAKKHRTTYAVQCKLYQGKVGNSAVQEAVAGKSYYDCDEAIVITNSVFYPGAIALAEANDVILIDGTQLNHRSFRWGRFFQLLLFLLLCGLLIFCILSPESALI
;
A
#
# COMPACT_ATOMS: atom_id res chain seq x y z
N MET A 1 9.99 25.98 -36.23
CA MET A 1 10.51 26.43 -34.91
C MET A 1 9.39 26.83 -33.94
N PHE A 2 8.57 27.86 -34.24
CA PHE A 2 7.50 28.35 -33.35
C PHE A 2 6.42 27.33 -32.94
N ARG A 3 6.02 26.42 -33.84
CA ARG A 3 5.04 25.35 -33.54
C ARG A 3 5.54 24.33 -32.51
N LEU A 4 6.85 24.14 -32.38
CA LEU A 4 7.43 23.20 -31.43
C LEU A 4 7.50 23.81 -30.02
N ILE A 5 7.91 25.09 -29.95
CA ILE A 5 7.96 25.88 -28.72
C ILE A 5 6.57 25.97 -28.07
N GLY A 6 5.52 26.23 -28.86
CA GLY A 6 4.14 26.29 -28.36
C GLY A 6 3.63 24.96 -27.77
N LYS A 7 4.01 23.81 -28.35
CA LYS A 7 3.66 22.49 -27.82
C LYS A 7 4.37 22.20 -26.50
N ILE A 8 5.67 22.52 -26.41
CA ILE A 8 6.46 22.35 -25.19
C ILE A 8 5.89 23.20 -24.05
N LEU A 9 5.58 24.47 -24.32
CA LEU A 9 4.99 25.38 -23.34
C LEU A 9 3.62 24.89 -22.85
N PHE A 10 2.78 24.36 -23.75
CA PHE A 10 1.49 23.77 -23.40
C PHE A 10 1.63 22.56 -22.45
N PHE A 11 2.57 21.64 -22.72
CA PHE A 11 2.83 20.51 -21.82
C PHE A 11 3.37 20.97 -20.46
N PHE A 12 4.24 21.98 -20.44
CA PHE A 12 4.82 22.53 -19.21
C PHE A 12 3.76 23.20 -18.32
N ILE A 13 2.87 24.00 -18.91
CA ILE A 13 1.75 24.63 -18.19
C ILE A 13 0.81 23.56 -17.63
N ARG A 14 0.46 22.54 -18.43
CA ARG A 14 -0.39 21.43 -17.98
C ARG A 14 0.26 20.65 -16.83
N PHE A 15 1.57 20.47 -16.88
CA PHE A 15 2.33 19.83 -15.81
C PHE A 15 2.34 20.67 -14.52
N ILE A 16 2.59 21.98 -14.61
CA ILE A 16 2.53 22.91 -13.46
C ILE A 16 1.14 22.96 -12.83
N ILE A 17 0.07 22.76 -13.60
CA ILE A 17 -1.30 22.72 -13.05
C ILE A 17 -1.58 21.37 -12.35
N HIS A 18 -1.13 20.25 -12.92
CA HIS A 18 -1.43 18.92 -12.37
C HIS A 18 -0.46 18.48 -11.26
N LEU A 19 0.77 18.99 -11.24
CA LEU A 19 1.79 18.62 -10.26
C LEU A 19 1.40 19.01 -8.83
N PRO A 20 0.92 20.24 -8.54
CA PRO A 20 0.45 20.62 -7.21
C PRO A 20 -0.73 19.78 -6.77
N PHE A 21 -1.66 19.44 -7.68
CA PHE A 21 -2.79 18.57 -7.36
C PHE A 21 -2.34 17.15 -6.99
N ALA A 22 -1.44 16.55 -7.77
CA ALA A 22 -0.90 15.22 -7.50
C ALA A 22 -0.06 15.18 -6.22
N VAL A 23 0.78 16.21 -6.00
CA VAL A 23 1.60 16.37 -4.79
C VAL A 23 0.70 16.62 -3.57
N PHE A 24 -0.29 17.51 -3.67
CA PHE A 24 -1.23 17.79 -2.59
C PHE A 24 -2.09 16.57 -2.25
N HIS A 25 -2.58 15.83 -3.24
CA HIS A 25 -3.35 14.61 -2.99
C HIS A 25 -2.48 13.51 -2.37
N GLY A 26 -1.23 13.38 -2.82
CA GLY A 26 -0.24 12.50 -2.22
C GLY A 26 0.09 12.87 -0.77
N LEU A 27 0.31 14.17 -0.50
CA LEU A 27 0.57 14.72 0.83
C LEU A 27 -0.66 14.61 1.73
N ARG A 28 -1.87 14.87 1.23
CA ARG A 28 -3.11 14.74 2.01
C ARG A 28 -3.31 13.28 2.46
N LEU A 29 -3.12 12.32 1.57
CA LEU A 29 -3.18 10.91 1.95
C LEU A 29 -2.07 10.54 2.95
N PHE A 30 -0.90 11.18 2.86
CA PHE A 30 0.19 10.97 3.80
C PHE A 30 -0.09 11.58 5.19
N PHE A 31 -0.60 12.80 5.26
CA PHE A 31 -0.83 13.53 6.51
C PHE A 31 -2.12 13.14 7.23
N PHE A 32 -3.16 12.70 6.52
CA PHE A 32 -4.39 12.23 7.15
C PHE A 32 -4.33 10.72 7.38
N GLY A 33 -4.17 10.36 8.66
CA GLY A 33 -4.29 8.99 9.15
C GLY A 33 -5.68 8.41 8.92
N VAL A 34 -5.81 7.10 9.07
CA VAL A 34 -7.10 6.41 8.89
C VAL A 34 -7.87 6.47 10.20
N ASN A 35 -9.12 6.92 10.13
CA ASN A 35 -10.00 6.90 11.28
C ASN A 35 -10.75 5.56 11.32
N PHE A 36 -10.27 4.65 12.17
CA PHE A 36 -10.86 3.33 12.36
C PHE A 36 -12.16 3.35 13.19
N ASP A 37 -12.40 4.40 13.99
CA ASP A 37 -13.57 4.48 14.89
C ASP A 37 -14.90 4.59 14.14
N LYS A 38 -14.85 4.94 12.86
CA LYS A 38 -16.02 5.06 11.98
C LYS A 38 -16.26 3.82 11.12
N MET A 39 -15.45 2.77 11.28
CA MET A 39 -15.57 1.54 10.51
C MET A 39 -16.27 0.46 11.34
N ASN A 40 -17.06 -0.39 10.69
CA ASN A 40 -17.45 -1.69 11.23
C ASN A 40 -16.44 -2.79 10.82
N GLY A 41 -16.64 -4.02 11.30
CA GLY A 41 -15.74 -5.14 11.02
C GLY A 41 -15.55 -5.42 9.52
N TYR A 42 -16.63 -5.46 8.76
CA TYR A 42 -16.57 -5.69 7.31
C TYR A 42 -15.85 -4.56 6.56
N GLU A 43 -16.10 -3.29 6.94
CA GLU A 43 -15.37 -2.15 6.39
C GLU A 43 -13.87 -2.21 6.72
N PHE A 44 -13.53 -2.73 7.89
CA PHE A 44 -12.14 -2.95 8.28
C PHE A 44 -11.47 -4.08 7.49
N GLU A 45 -12.17 -5.16 7.19
CA GLU A 45 -11.69 -6.23 6.30
C GLU A 45 -11.40 -5.70 4.89
N GLU A 46 -12.32 -4.92 4.32
CA GLU A 46 -12.12 -4.26 3.02
C GLU A 46 -10.94 -3.28 3.06
N TYR A 47 -10.78 -2.52 4.15
CA TYR A 47 -9.63 -1.66 4.36
C TYR A 47 -8.31 -2.46 4.39
N ALA A 48 -8.28 -3.56 5.15
CA ALA A 48 -7.13 -4.45 5.26
C ALA A 48 -6.79 -5.09 3.89
N ALA A 49 -7.80 -5.50 3.12
CA ALA A 49 -7.62 -5.98 1.76
C ALA A 49 -6.97 -4.91 0.86
N GLY A 50 -7.42 -3.66 0.96
CA GLY A 50 -6.81 -2.52 0.28
C GLY A 50 -5.36 -2.25 0.72
N TYR A 51 -5.08 -2.37 2.02
CA TYR A 51 -3.73 -2.26 2.56
C TYR A 51 -2.79 -3.32 1.98
N LEU A 52 -3.21 -4.59 1.96
CA LEU A 52 -2.44 -5.68 1.37
C LEU A 52 -2.17 -5.44 -0.12
N LYS A 53 -3.17 -5.04 -0.90
CA LYS A 53 -3.00 -4.70 -2.33
C LYS A 53 -1.93 -3.63 -2.55
N ARG A 54 -1.93 -2.56 -1.74
CA ARG A 54 -0.92 -1.49 -1.81
C ARG A 54 0.49 -1.98 -1.44
N ASN A 55 0.58 -2.99 -0.59
CA ASN A 55 1.83 -3.60 -0.11
C ASN A 55 2.29 -4.82 -0.95
N GLY A 56 1.81 -4.90 -2.19
CA GLY A 56 2.30 -5.85 -3.19
C GLY A 56 1.65 -7.24 -3.14
N TYR A 57 0.61 -7.42 -2.33
CA TYR A 57 -0.21 -8.62 -2.39
C TYR A 57 -1.17 -8.53 -3.59
N SER A 58 -1.53 -9.69 -4.11
CA SER A 58 -2.38 -9.92 -5.27
C SER A 58 -3.46 -10.94 -4.93
N LYS A 59 -4.51 -11.04 -5.77
CA LYS A 59 -5.63 -11.98 -5.55
C LYS A 59 -6.20 -11.92 -4.12
N VAL A 60 -6.35 -10.71 -3.59
CA VAL A 60 -6.87 -10.50 -2.24
C VAL A 60 -8.39 -10.58 -2.28
N THR A 61 -8.93 -11.56 -1.58
CA THR A 61 -10.36 -11.91 -1.57
C THR A 61 -10.85 -12.01 -0.12
N VAL A 62 -11.97 -11.34 0.17
CA VAL A 62 -12.68 -11.48 1.44
C VAL A 62 -13.40 -12.83 1.46
N THR A 63 -13.32 -13.56 2.56
CA THR A 63 -14.02 -14.82 2.74
C THR A 63 -15.50 -14.58 3.07
N LYS A 64 -16.25 -15.64 3.32
CA LYS A 64 -17.67 -15.56 3.65
C LYS A 64 -17.81 -15.22 5.13
N ALA A 65 -18.64 -14.25 5.48
CA ALA A 65 -18.85 -13.77 6.85
C ALA A 65 -19.32 -14.81 7.90
N SER A 66 -19.55 -16.07 7.54
CA SER A 66 -19.90 -17.11 8.50
C SER A 66 -19.18 -18.42 8.17
N ARG A 67 -18.70 -19.10 9.22
CA ARG A 67 -17.94 -20.36 9.12
C ARG A 67 -16.69 -20.18 8.25
N ASP A 68 -15.98 -19.09 8.47
CA ASP A 68 -14.70 -18.75 7.87
C ASP A 68 -13.50 -19.30 8.64
N PHE A 69 -13.73 -20.00 9.76
CA PHE A 69 -12.69 -20.61 10.57
C PHE A 69 -11.58 -19.62 10.99
N GLY A 70 -11.93 -18.33 11.16
CA GLY A 70 -10.99 -17.30 11.56
C GLY A 70 -10.08 -16.77 10.45
N VAL A 71 -10.53 -16.84 9.19
CA VAL A 71 -9.83 -16.23 8.05
C VAL A 71 -10.78 -15.28 7.34
N ASP A 72 -10.56 -13.98 7.51
CA ASP A 72 -11.39 -12.95 6.88
C ASP A 72 -10.94 -12.66 5.45
N LEU A 73 -9.64 -12.80 5.16
CA LEU A 73 -9.09 -12.60 3.81
C LEU A 73 -8.15 -13.73 3.41
N ILE A 74 -8.12 -14.03 2.10
CA ILE A 74 -7.06 -14.80 1.47
C ILE A 74 -6.31 -13.89 0.52
N ALA A 75 -4.98 -13.95 0.54
CA ALA A 75 -4.12 -13.13 -0.31
C ALA A 75 -2.98 -13.97 -0.90
N LYS A 76 -2.38 -13.47 -1.99
CA LYS A 76 -1.19 -14.08 -2.60
C LYS A 76 -0.09 -13.05 -2.83
N LYS A 77 1.13 -13.35 -2.42
CA LYS A 77 2.31 -12.54 -2.74
C LYS A 77 3.39 -13.43 -3.32
N HIS A 78 3.84 -13.13 -4.53
CA HIS A 78 4.72 -14.01 -5.30
C HIS A 78 4.11 -15.42 -5.45
N ARG A 79 4.76 -16.45 -4.88
CA ARG A 79 4.27 -17.84 -4.89
C ARG A 79 3.54 -18.24 -3.61
N THR A 80 3.57 -17.40 -2.57
CA THR A 80 3.07 -17.68 -1.24
C THR A 80 1.60 -17.25 -1.08
N THR A 81 0.76 -18.12 -0.52
CA THR A 81 -0.63 -17.85 -0.12
C THR A 81 -0.71 -17.51 1.37
N TYR A 82 -1.61 -16.60 1.71
CA TYR A 82 -1.76 -16.06 3.06
C TYR A 82 -3.20 -16.16 3.52
N ALA A 83 -3.41 -16.77 4.68
CA ALA A 83 -4.65 -16.68 5.44
C ALA A 83 -4.57 -15.48 6.40
N VAL A 84 -5.56 -14.60 6.37
CA VAL A 84 -5.52 -13.33 7.11
C VAL A 84 -6.72 -13.22 8.04
N GLN A 85 -6.47 -13.07 9.34
CA GLN A 85 -7.47 -12.66 10.32
C GLN A 85 -7.37 -11.16 10.56
N CYS A 86 -8.50 -10.46 10.51
CA CYS A 86 -8.66 -9.06 10.86
C CYS A 86 -9.32 -8.93 12.24
N LYS A 87 -8.85 -8.01 13.07
CA LYS A 87 -9.44 -7.68 14.38
C LYS A 87 -9.56 -6.17 14.55
N LEU A 88 -10.80 -5.67 14.49
CA LEU A 88 -11.15 -4.29 14.81
C LEU A 88 -11.54 -4.17 16.29
N TYR A 89 -10.61 -3.75 17.15
CA TYR A 89 -10.74 -3.79 18.60
C TYR A 89 -10.43 -2.42 19.22
N GLN A 90 -11.09 -2.11 20.34
CA GLN A 90 -10.78 -0.95 21.18
C GLN A 90 -9.58 -1.23 22.12
N GLY A 91 -9.44 -2.48 22.56
CA GLY A 91 -8.33 -2.94 23.39
C GLY A 91 -7.20 -3.59 22.58
N LYS A 92 -6.20 -4.12 23.28
CA LYS A 92 -5.13 -4.90 22.65
C LYS A 92 -5.64 -6.27 22.20
N VAL A 93 -5.05 -6.80 21.13
CA VAL A 93 -5.37 -8.12 20.58
C VAL A 93 -4.56 -9.21 21.28
N GLY A 94 -5.24 -10.29 21.69
CA GLY A 94 -4.68 -11.41 22.44
C GLY A 94 -4.44 -12.67 21.60
N ASN A 95 -4.05 -13.75 22.29
CA ASN A 95 -3.62 -15.01 21.68
C ASN A 95 -4.67 -15.67 20.78
N SER A 96 -5.97 -15.47 21.06
CA SER A 96 -7.04 -16.08 20.28
C SER A 96 -6.96 -15.72 18.80
N ALA A 97 -6.64 -14.48 18.45
CA ALA A 97 -6.51 -14.05 17.05
C ALA A 97 -5.38 -14.79 16.32
N VAL A 98 -4.29 -15.09 17.02
CA VAL A 98 -3.16 -15.86 16.48
C VAL A 98 -3.55 -17.32 16.30
N GLN A 99 -4.21 -17.91 17.30
CA GLN A 99 -4.70 -19.29 17.24
C GLN A 99 -5.69 -19.52 16.10
N GLU A 100 -6.62 -18.58 15.92
CA GLU A 100 -7.58 -18.56 14.81
C GLU A 100 -6.86 -18.51 13.47
N ALA A 101 -5.90 -17.59 13.28
CA ALA A 101 -5.14 -17.50 12.04
C ALA A 101 -4.32 -18.77 11.73
N VAL A 102 -3.73 -19.42 12.75
CA VAL A 102 -3.00 -20.68 12.59
C VAL A 102 -3.93 -21.82 12.16
N ALA A 103 -5.09 -21.95 12.81
CA ALA A 103 -6.08 -22.96 12.45
C ALA A 103 -6.64 -22.70 11.04
N GLY A 104 -6.99 -21.45 10.77
CA GLY A 104 -7.50 -20.98 9.49
C GLY A 104 -6.52 -21.19 8.33
N LYS A 105 -5.23 -20.93 8.54
CA LYS A 105 -4.16 -21.22 7.58
C LYS A 105 -4.21 -22.68 7.10
N SER A 106 -4.34 -23.60 8.04
CA SER A 106 -4.41 -25.04 7.74
C SER A 106 -5.71 -25.40 7.02
N TYR A 107 -6.85 -24.82 7.43
CA TYR A 107 -8.14 -25.09 6.81
C TYR A 107 -8.20 -24.65 5.33
N TYR A 108 -7.62 -23.49 5.01
CA TYR A 108 -7.60 -22.94 3.65
C TYR A 108 -6.39 -23.34 2.82
N ASP A 109 -5.52 -24.24 3.32
CA ASP A 109 -4.29 -24.67 2.65
C ASP A 109 -3.41 -23.49 2.22
N CYS A 110 -3.23 -22.54 3.14
CA CYS A 110 -2.36 -21.39 2.94
C CYS A 110 -0.95 -21.65 3.48
N ASP A 111 0.06 -21.10 2.82
CA ASP A 111 1.45 -21.25 3.25
C ASP A 111 1.72 -20.51 4.57
N GLU A 112 1.18 -19.29 4.68
CA GLU A 112 1.47 -18.35 5.78
C GLU A 112 0.20 -17.76 6.41
N ALA A 113 0.32 -17.28 7.65
CA ALA A 113 -0.76 -16.62 8.38
C ALA A 113 -0.43 -15.15 8.66
N ILE A 114 -1.45 -14.30 8.65
CA ILE A 114 -1.35 -12.89 9.02
C ILE A 114 -2.47 -12.55 10.02
N VAL A 115 -2.16 -11.80 11.07
CA VAL A 115 -3.16 -11.10 11.88
C VAL A 115 -3.02 -9.60 11.68
N ILE A 116 -4.11 -8.94 11.29
CA ILE A 116 -4.18 -7.50 11.07
C ILE A 116 -5.12 -6.87 12.10
N THR A 117 -4.70 -5.78 12.75
CA THR A 117 -5.55 -5.04 13.69
C THR A 117 -5.34 -3.53 13.60
N ASN A 118 -6.38 -2.76 13.93
CA ASN A 118 -6.31 -1.31 14.14
C ASN A 118 -5.60 -0.94 15.45
N SER A 119 -5.44 -1.89 16.37
CA SER A 119 -4.89 -1.70 17.71
C SER A 119 -3.44 -2.23 17.78
N VAL A 120 -2.99 -2.66 18.94
CA VAL A 120 -1.70 -3.32 19.17
C VAL A 120 -1.90 -4.69 19.83
N PHE A 121 -0.86 -5.52 19.83
CA PHE A 121 -0.92 -6.86 20.39
C PHE A 121 -0.45 -6.90 21.86
N TYR A 122 -0.97 -7.85 22.63
CA TYR A 122 -0.37 -8.21 23.93
C TYR A 122 0.98 -8.93 23.72
N PRO A 123 1.94 -8.83 24.67
CA PRO A 123 3.22 -9.52 24.57
C PRO A 123 3.08 -11.05 24.36
N GLY A 124 2.08 -11.67 25.00
CA GLY A 124 1.80 -13.10 24.80
C GLY A 124 1.36 -13.44 23.37
N ALA A 125 0.64 -12.54 22.71
CA ALA A 125 0.19 -12.75 21.33
C ALA A 125 1.37 -12.59 20.35
N ILE A 126 2.28 -11.65 20.63
CA ILE A 126 3.52 -11.48 19.87
C ILE A 126 4.39 -12.72 19.99
N ALA A 127 4.65 -13.20 21.21
CA ALA A 127 5.44 -14.41 21.45
C ALA A 127 4.80 -15.66 20.79
N LEU A 128 3.47 -15.78 20.85
CA LEU A 128 2.77 -16.88 20.19
C LEU A 128 2.85 -16.79 18.66
N ALA A 129 2.76 -15.59 18.10
CA ALA A 129 2.88 -15.37 16.67
C ALA A 129 4.28 -15.72 16.16
N GLU A 130 5.33 -15.31 16.88
CA GLU A 130 6.72 -15.69 16.60
C GLU A 130 6.90 -17.21 16.62
N ALA A 131 6.32 -17.91 17.61
CA ALA A 131 6.42 -19.36 17.72
C ALA A 131 5.67 -20.14 16.63
N ASN A 132 4.78 -19.49 15.87
CA ASN A 132 3.93 -20.12 14.85
C ASN A 132 4.12 -19.49 13.46
N ASP A 133 5.16 -18.67 13.27
CA ASP A 133 5.44 -17.95 12.02
C ASP A 133 4.24 -17.12 11.51
N VAL A 134 3.52 -16.46 12.44
CA VAL A 134 2.38 -15.60 12.11
C VAL A 134 2.84 -14.14 11.98
N ILE A 135 2.54 -13.54 10.84
CA ILE A 135 2.86 -12.12 10.59
C ILE A 135 1.86 -11.24 11.33
N LEU A 136 2.37 -10.29 12.13
CA LEU A 136 1.54 -9.33 12.85
C LEU A 136 1.61 -7.93 12.21
N ILE A 137 0.44 -7.39 11.85
CA ILE A 137 0.29 -6.03 11.31
C ILE A 137 -0.62 -5.25 12.25
N ASP A 138 -0.05 -4.32 13.00
CA ASP A 138 -0.77 -3.51 13.96
C ASP A 138 -1.20 -2.14 13.39
N GLY A 139 -1.94 -1.38 14.19
CA GLY A 139 -2.44 -0.05 13.81
C GLY A 139 -1.34 0.96 13.52
N THR A 140 -0.15 0.80 14.12
CA THR A 140 1.00 1.67 13.85
C THR A 140 1.52 1.43 12.44
N GLN A 141 1.61 0.17 12.03
CA GLN A 141 2.00 -0.24 10.68
C GLN A 141 0.93 0.09 9.63
N LEU A 142 -0.35 0.00 9.99
CA LEU A 142 -1.45 0.38 9.09
C LEU A 142 -1.49 1.89 8.82
N ASN A 143 -1.13 2.70 9.81
CA ASN A 143 -1.05 4.16 9.69
C ASN A 143 0.21 4.61 8.95
N HIS A 144 1.29 3.82 9.01
CA HIS A 144 2.52 4.11 8.28
C HIS A 144 2.34 3.85 6.78
N ARG A 145 1.92 4.88 6.03
CA ARG A 145 1.82 4.79 4.57
C ARG A 145 3.19 4.95 3.92
N SER A 146 3.71 3.85 3.37
CA SER A 146 4.87 3.87 2.48
C SER A 146 4.53 4.63 1.20
N PHE A 147 4.97 5.89 1.08
CA PHE A 147 4.82 6.64 -0.15
C PHE A 147 5.74 6.04 -1.23
N ARG A 148 5.17 5.33 -2.20
CA ARG A 148 5.92 4.74 -3.30
C ARG A 148 6.27 5.84 -4.31
N TRP A 149 7.34 6.57 -4.02
CA TRP A 149 7.85 7.67 -4.84
C TRP A 149 8.24 7.26 -6.28
N GLY A 150 8.30 5.97 -6.60
CA GLY A 150 8.81 5.46 -7.87
C GLY A 150 8.22 6.14 -9.10
N ARG A 151 6.89 6.33 -9.17
CA ARG A 151 6.27 6.97 -10.36
C ARG A 151 6.52 8.47 -10.41
N PHE A 152 6.60 9.13 -9.25
CA PHE A 152 6.90 10.56 -9.17
C PHE A 152 8.34 10.84 -9.61
N PHE A 153 9.31 10.08 -9.08
CA PHE A 153 10.71 10.23 -9.46
C PHE A 153 10.98 9.77 -10.90
N GLN A 154 10.28 8.75 -11.40
CA GLN A 154 10.36 8.37 -12.83
C GLN A 154 9.90 9.51 -13.74
N LEU A 155 8.80 10.19 -13.41
CA LEU A 155 8.30 11.33 -14.18
C LEU A 155 9.24 12.54 -14.08
N LEU A 156 9.76 12.83 -12.89
CA LEU A 156 10.74 13.91 -12.68
C LEU A 156 12.04 13.66 -13.46
N LEU A 157 12.57 12.43 -13.39
CA LEU A 157 13.78 12.02 -14.11
C LEU A 157 13.56 12.09 -15.63
N PHE A 158 12.40 11.64 -16.11
CA PHE A 158 12.06 11.74 -17.54
C PHE A 158 12.03 13.20 -18.01
N LEU A 159 11.43 14.11 -17.23
CA LEU A 159 11.38 15.53 -17.57
C LEU A 159 12.75 16.21 -17.53
N LEU A 160 13.60 15.87 -16.56
CA LEU A 160 15.00 16.34 -16.50
C LEU A 160 15.79 15.87 -17.72
N LEU A 161 15.66 14.59 -18.11
CA LEU A 161 16.30 14.02 -19.29
C LEU A 161 15.81 14.72 -20.58
N CYS A 162 14.50 14.94 -20.73
CA CYS A 162 13.96 15.70 -21.87
C CYS A 162 14.49 17.13 -21.90
N GLY A 163 14.57 17.81 -20.76
CA GLY A 163 15.11 19.17 -20.66
C GLY A 163 16.59 19.24 -21.05
N LEU A 164 17.40 18.29 -20.58
CA LEU A 164 18.82 18.18 -20.93
C LEU A 164 19.01 17.91 -22.43
N LEU A 165 18.17 17.04 -23.00
CA LEU A 165 18.21 16.72 -24.44
C LEU A 165 17.85 17.94 -25.31
N ILE A 166 16.86 18.74 -24.89
CA ILE A 166 16.49 20.01 -25.54
C ILE A 166 17.64 21.02 -25.44
N PHE A 167 18.28 21.13 -24.28
CA PHE A 167 19.45 22.00 -24.09
C PHE A 167 20.62 21.61 -24.99
N CYS A 168 20.93 20.31 -25.11
CA CYS A 168 21.97 19.82 -26.02
C CYS A 168 21.68 20.12 -27.49
N ILE A 169 20.42 20.00 -27.93
CA ILE A 169 20.02 20.32 -29.32
C ILE A 169 20.06 21.83 -29.59
N LEU A 170 19.77 22.66 -28.59
CA LEU A 170 19.77 24.12 -28.69
C LEU A 170 21.14 24.76 -28.39
N SER A 171 22.12 23.97 -27.93
CA SER A 171 23.48 24.45 -27.71
C SER A 171 24.12 24.80 -29.06
N PRO A 172 24.57 26.05 -29.26
CA PRO A 172 25.00 26.57 -30.56
C PRO A 172 26.31 25.98 -31.10
N GLU A 173 26.94 25.03 -30.41
CA GLU A 173 28.21 24.41 -30.84
C GLU A 173 28.07 23.46 -32.05
N SER A 174 26.84 23.13 -32.47
CA SER A 174 26.60 22.35 -33.70
C SER A 174 26.43 23.22 -34.97
N ALA A 175 26.62 24.54 -34.86
CA ALA A 175 26.47 25.48 -35.98
C ALA A 175 27.80 25.93 -36.62
N LEU A 176 28.93 25.30 -36.31
CA LEU A 176 30.27 25.69 -36.79
C LEU A 176 31.03 24.60 -37.57
N ILE A 177 30.32 23.72 -38.29
CA ILE A 177 30.88 22.97 -39.43
C ILE A 177 29.96 23.14 -40.63
#